data_AF-A0AA38FDE8-F1
#
_entry.id   AF-A0AA38FDE8-F1
#
_cell.length_a   1.000
_cell.length_b   1.000
_cell.length_c   1.000
_cell.angle_alpha   90.00
_cell.angle_beta   90.00
_cell.angle_gamma   90.00
#
_symmetry.space_group_name_H-M   'P 1'
#
loop_
_entity.id
_entity.type
_entity.pdbx_description
1 polymer ?
#
loop_
_entity_poly.entity_id
_entity_poly.type
_entity_poly.pdbx_seq_one_letter_code
_entity_poly.pdbx_strand_id
1 'polypeptide(L)'
;QCLPGSLDPVKVKEKIVFCLRGNGPRVGKGLEVKRAGGAVIILGNLPVKGAEISVDAYVLPGTAVISNDTTIILASINSTSKPLAQLVPAKTILGTKPAPFMAAFSSKGPNLPNPNILK
;
A
#
# COMPACT_ATOMS: atom_id res chain seq x y z
N GLN A 1 12.05 3.67 0.46
CA GLN A 1 10.82 3.56 -0.35
C GLN A 1 11.19 2.87 -1.66
N CYS A 2 10.34 2.01 -2.22
CA CYS A 2 10.67 1.17 -3.40
C CYS A 2 10.56 1.95 -4.72
N LEU A 3 11.45 2.92 -4.92
CA LEU A 3 11.56 3.72 -6.14
C LEU A 3 12.45 3.02 -7.18
N PRO A 4 12.37 3.37 -8.48
CA PRO A 4 13.21 2.78 -9.50
C PRO A 4 14.69 2.76 -9.11
N GLY A 5 15.31 1.58 -9.17
CA GLY A 5 16.73 1.39 -8.84
C GLY A 5 17.09 1.46 -7.34
N SER A 6 16.11 1.56 -6.44
CA SER A 6 16.37 1.71 -5.00
C SER A 6 16.57 0.38 -4.26
N LEU A 7 16.17 -0.75 -4.87
CA LEU A 7 16.29 -2.07 -4.26
C LEU A 7 17.57 -2.78 -4.70
N ASP A 8 18.30 -3.29 -3.71
CA ASP A 8 19.44 -4.18 -3.88
C ASP A 8 18.92 -5.60 -4.24
N PRO A 9 19.19 -6.11 -5.45
CA PRO A 9 18.70 -7.41 -5.90
C PRO A 9 19.13 -8.56 -4.98
N VAL A 10 20.33 -8.50 -4.39
CA VAL A 10 20.84 -9.56 -3.51
C VAL A 10 20.02 -9.63 -2.23
N LYS A 11 19.58 -8.47 -1.71
CA LYS A 11 18.81 -8.42 -0.46
C LYS A 11 17.36 -8.82 -0.63
N VAL A 12 16.77 -8.60 -1.81
CA VAL A 12 15.32 -8.79 -2.02
C VAL A 12 14.95 -10.02 -2.83
N LYS A 13 15.90 -10.67 -3.50
CA LYS A 13 15.65 -11.87 -4.30
C LYS A 13 14.85 -12.92 -3.52
N GLU A 14 13.72 -13.33 -4.08
CA GLU A 14 12.79 -14.33 -3.53
C GLU A 14 12.18 -13.97 -2.16
N LYS A 15 12.23 -12.69 -1.76
CA LYS A 15 11.67 -12.22 -0.49
C LYS A 15 10.36 -11.46 -0.65
N ILE A 16 9.68 -11.33 0.47
CA ILE A 16 8.58 -10.39 0.67
C ILE A 16 9.18 -9.01 0.97
N VAL A 17 8.82 -8.01 0.16
CA VAL A 17 9.33 -6.65 0.30
C VAL A 17 8.24 -5.73 0.82
N PHE A 18 8.50 -5.10 1.96
CA PHE A 18 7.64 -4.07 2.53
C PHE A 18 8.00 -2.69 1.98
N CYS A 19 7.05 -2.04 1.33
CA CYS A 19 7.22 -0.75 0.67
C CYS A 19 6.24 0.27 1.23
N LEU A 20 6.71 1.48 1.56
CA LEU A 20 5.82 2.58 1.90
C LEU A 20 5.26 3.26 0.64
N ARG A 21 3.97 3.64 0.68
CA ARG A 21 3.25 4.33 -0.40
C ARG A 21 3.92 5.65 -0.84
N GLY A 22 4.24 6.55 0.09
CA GLY A 22 5.01 7.80 -0.12
C GLY A 22 5.09 8.35 -1.55
N ASN A 23 6.31 8.51 -2.05
CA ASN A 23 6.63 9.09 -3.36
C ASN A 23 6.50 8.07 -4.49
N GLY A 24 6.16 8.56 -5.68
CA GLY A 24 6.07 7.76 -6.90
C GLY A 24 4.78 6.93 -7.01
N PRO A 25 4.51 6.36 -8.20
CA PRO A 25 3.31 5.58 -8.44
C PRO A 25 3.33 4.26 -7.64
N ARG A 26 2.17 3.87 -7.12
CA ARG A 26 1.99 2.65 -6.32
C ARG A 26 2.35 1.39 -7.12
N VAL A 27 1.88 1.30 -8.35
CA VAL A 27 2.21 0.22 -9.30
C VAL A 27 3.71 0.19 -9.61
N GLY A 28 4.36 1.34 -9.72
CA GLY A 28 5.79 1.44 -9.98
C GLY A 28 6.65 0.80 -8.89
N LYS A 29 6.18 0.78 -7.65
CA LYS A 29 6.86 0.08 -6.55
C LYS A 29 6.82 -1.43 -6.74
N GLY A 30 5.70 -1.97 -7.21
CA GLY A 30 5.59 -3.37 -7.60
C GLY A 30 6.54 -3.71 -8.74
N LEU A 31 6.62 -2.85 -9.76
CA LEU A 31 7.57 -3.03 -10.86
C LEU A 31 9.03 -3.05 -10.37
N GLU A 32 9.39 -2.17 -9.44
CA GLU A 32 10.73 -2.16 -8.85
C GLU A 32 11.03 -3.44 -8.04
N VAL A 33 10.08 -3.91 -7.23
CA VAL A 33 10.22 -5.18 -6.49
C VAL A 33 10.41 -6.34 -7.46
N LYS A 34 9.61 -6.39 -8.54
CA LYS A 34 9.74 -7.40 -9.60
C LYS A 34 11.10 -7.31 -10.30
N ARG A 35 11.55 -6.11 -10.67
CA ARG A 35 12.86 -5.86 -11.31
C ARG A 35 14.01 -6.38 -10.46
N ALA A 36 13.95 -6.15 -9.15
CA ALA A 36 14.98 -6.58 -8.21
C ALA A 36 14.88 -8.07 -7.82
N GLY A 37 13.88 -8.81 -8.33
CA GLY A 37 13.70 -10.24 -8.09
C GLY A 37 12.92 -10.60 -6.82
N GLY A 38 12.21 -9.65 -6.22
CA GLY A 38 11.33 -9.90 -5.07
C GLY A 38 10.08 -10.70 -5.47
N ALA A 39 9.60 -11.52 -4.55
CA ALA A 39 8.49 -12.45 -4.79
C ALA A 39 7.12 -11.86 -4.45
N VAL A 40 7.06 -11.00 -3.42
CA VAL A 40 5.81 -10.43 -2.88
C VAL A 40 6.03 -8.97 -2.50
N ILE A 41 5.01 -8.12 -2.65
CA ILE A 41 5.01 -6.74 -2.17
C ILE A 41 3.92 -6.51 -1.13
N ILE A 42 4.28 -5.88 -0.01
CA ILE A 42 3.33 -5.33 0.97
C ILE A 42 3.45 -3.82 0.90
N LEU A 43 2.35 -3.13 0.54
CA LEU A 43 2.31 -1.67 0.42
C LEU A 43 1.72 -1.05 1.68
N GLY A 44 2.57 -0.49 2.53
CA GLY A 44 2.17 0.21 3.75
C GLY A 44 1.76 1.66 3.49
N ASN A 45 0.60 2.05 4.03
CA ASN A 45 0.18 3.43 4.07
C ASN A 45 0.96 4.25 5.10
N LEU A 46 1.18 5.52 4.77
CA LEU A 46 1.70 6.50 5.73
C LEU A 46 0.58 6.98 6.68
N PRO A 47 0.91 7.43 7.90
CA PRO A 47 -0.07 7.97 8.85
C PRO A 47 -0.97 9.06 8.25
N VAL A 48 -0.41 9.93 7.42
CA VAL A 48 -1.14 11.00 6.73
C VAL A 48 -2.21 10.51 5.74
N LYS A 49 -2.19 9.24 5.35
CA LYS A 49 -3.18 8.60 4.47
C LYS A 49 -4.22 7.78 5.25
N GLY A 50 -4.06 7.67 6.57
CA GLY A 50 -5.02 7.04 7.48
C GLY A 50 -5.48 5.65 7.03
N ALA A 51 -6.79 5.44 7.09
CA ALA A 51 -7.48 4.18 6.79
C ALA A 51 -7.84 4.00 5.30
N GLU A 52 -7.33 4.84 4.38
CA GLU A 52 -7.56 4.68 2.95
C GLU A 52 -6.99 3.34 2.45
N ILE A 53 -7.82 2.40 2.00
CA ILE A 53 -7.31 1.17 1.39
C ILE A 53 -7.04 1.44 -0.09
N SER A 54 -5.78 1.29 -0.49
CA SER A 54 -5.38 1.43 -1.90
C SER A 54 -5.82 0.21 -2.70
N VAL A 55 -6.62 0.40 -3.74
CA VAL A 55 -7.06 -0.67 -4.65
C VAL A 55 -6.35 -0.50 -5.99
N ASP A 56 -5.07 -0.82 -6.03
CA ASP A 56 -4.30 -0.88 -7.28
C ASP A 56 -4.14 -2.33 -7.74
N ALA A 57 -4.01 -2.51 -9.06
CA ALA A 57 -3.55 -3.77 -9.61
C ALA A 57 -2.05 -3.97 -9.30
N TYR A 58 -1.69 -5.15 -8.81
CA TYR A 58 -0.32 -5.52 -8.53
C TYR A 58 0.26 -6.38 -9.68
N VAL A 59 1.51 -6.11 -10.05
CA VAL A 59 2.25 -6.82 -11.12
C VAL A 59 2.97 -8.09 -10.65
N LEU A 60 2.88 -8.37 -9.35
CA LEU A 60 3.31 -9.57 -8.63
C LEU A 60 2.35 -9.77 -7.45
N PRO A 61 2.34 -10.93 -6.74
CA PRO A 61 1.51 -11.08 -5.55
C PRO A 61 1.74 -9.96 -4.54
N GLY A 62 0.67 -9.39 -3.99
CA GLY A 62 0.81 -8.30 -3.04
C GLY A 62 -0.48 -7.86 -2.37
N THR A 63 -0.33 -7.02 -1.36
CA THR A 63 -1.44 -6.44 -0.59
C THR A 63 -1.10 -5.03 -0.11
N ALA A 64 -2.12 -4.21 0.13
CA ALA A 64 -1.98 -2.92 0.79
C ALA A 64 -2.49 -3.01 2.24
N VAL A 65 -1.85 -2.30 3.15
CA VAL A 65 -2.23 -2.25 4.56
C VAL A 65 -2.41 -0.81 5.04
N ILE A 66 -3.31 -0.59 5.99
CA ILE A 66 -3.58 0.72 6.57
C ILE A 66 -2.42 1.21 7.45
N SER A 67 -2.46 2.47 7.88
CA SER A 67 -1.38 3.08 8.68
C SER A 67 -1.09 2.38 10.01
N ASN A 68 -2.13 1.85 10.67
CA ASN A 68 -1.96 1.13 11.94
C ASN A 68 -1.17 -0.16 11.74
N ASP A 69 -1.59 -0.97 10.76
CA ASP A 69 -0.92 -2.22 10.39
C ASP A 69 0.51 -1.98 9.87
N THR A 70 0.72 -0.86 9.16
CA THR A 70 2.06 -0.44 8.72
C THR A 70 3.00 -0.29 9.92
N THR A 71 2.53 0.37 10.99
CA THR A 71 3.32 0.55 12.22
C THR A 71 3.61 -0.78 12.90
N ILE A 72 2.61 -1.67 12.99
CA ILE A 72 2.75 -3.00 13.60
C ILE A 72 3.76 -3.85 12.81
N ILE A 73 3.65 -3.87 11.49
CA ILE A 73 4.55 -4.63 10.62
C ILE A 73 5.98 -4.09 10.72
N LEU A 74 6.18 -2.77 10.69
CA LEU A 74 7.51 -2.18 10.84
C LEU A 74 8.14 -2.51 12.21
N ALA A 75 7.36 -2.46 13.29
CA ALA A 75 7.83 -2.87 14.61
C ALA A 75 8.25 -4.34 14.62
N SER A 76 7.46 -5.23 14.00
CA SER A 76 7.79 -6.64 13.86
C SER A 76 9.04 -6.89 13.00
N ILE A 77 9.25 -6.13 11.93
CA ILE A 77 10.46 -6.27 11.10
C ILE A 77 11.71 -5.88 11.89
N ASN A 78 11.60 -4.88 12.76
CA ASN A 78 12.72 -4.37 13.56
C ASN A 78 12.99 -5.18 14.83
N SER A 79 12.04 -6.00 15.30
CA SER A 79 12.17 -6.76 16.55
C SER A 79 12.82 -8.14 16.38
N THR A 80 12.91 -8.67 15.16
CA THR A 80 13.52 -9.97 14.87
C THR A 80 14.51 -9.90 13.71
N SER A 81 15.57 -10.70 13.79
CA SER A 81 16.57 -10.83 12.72
C SER A 81 16.05 -11.64 11.52
N LYS A 82 14.96 -12.39 11.68
CA LYS A 82 14.36 -13.24 10.64
C LYS A 82 12.83 -13.08 10.63
N PRO A 83 12.31 -11.92 10.19
CA PRO A 83 10.87 -11.73 10.04
C PRO A 83 10.33 -12.68 8.97
N LEU A 84 9.24 -13.37 9.31
CA LEU A 84 8.51 -14.25 8.40
C LEU A 84 7.09 -13.70 8.22
N ALA A 85 6.58 -13.80 7.01
CA ALA A 85 5.21 -13.45 6.68
C ALA A 85 4.70 -14.39 5.60
N GLN A 86 3.37 -14.56 5.55
CA GLN A 86 2.70 -15.34 4.53
C GLN A 86 1.59 -14.50 3.92
N LEU A 87 1.55 -14.44 2.59
CA LEU A 87 0.42 -13.88 1.87
C LEU A 87 -0.56 -15.00 1.56
N VAL A 88 -1.80 -14.86 2.03
CA VAL A 88 -2.88 -15.84 1.79
C VAL A 88 -3.77 -15.37 0.65
N PRO A 89 -4.51 -16.29 -0.02
CA PRO A 89 -5.49 -15.91 -1.03
C PRO A 89 -6.50 -14.90 -0.51
N ALA A 90 -6.82 -13.91 -1.35
CA ALA A 90 -7.77 -12.86 -1.00
C ALA A 90 -9.18 -13.44 -0.76
N LYS A 91 -9.90 -12.85 0.20
CA LYS A 91 -11.31 -13.15 0.48
C LYS A 91 -12.13 -11.87 0.41
N THR A 92 -13.31 -11.96 -0.18
CA THR A 92 -14.29 -10.87 -0.16
C THR A 92 -14.97 -10.82 1.20
N ILE A 93 -14.91 -9.66 1.87
CA ILE A 93 -15.57 -9.44 3.15
C ILE A 93 -16.71 -8.43 2.93
N LEU A 94 -17.93 -8.81 3.31
CA LEU A 94 -19.12 -7.97 3.23
C LEU A 94 -19.54 -7.50 4.63
N GLY A 95 -20.27 -6.38 4.70
CA GLY A 95 -20.80 -5.85 5.96
C GLY A 95 -19.76 -5.19 6.88
N THR A 96 -18.67 -4.68 6.32
CA THR A 96 -17.65 -3.93 7.08
C THR A 96 -18.21 -2.60 7.61
N LYS A 97 -17.70 -2.13 8.75
CA LYS A 97 -18.11 -0.86 9.38
C LYS A 97 -16.89 0.03 9.60
N PRO A 98 -17.00 1.35 9.36
CA PRO A 98 -18.17 2.07 8.85
C PRO A 98 -18.36 1.89 7.34
N ALA A 99 -19.60 1.69 6.88
CA ALA A 99 -19.98 1.72 5.47
C ALA A 99 -21.41 2.25 5.32
N PRO A 100 -21.71 3.12 4.32
CA PRO A 100 -20.79 3.67 3.33
C PRO A 100 -19.86 4.74 3.93
N PHE A 101 -18.73 4.99 3.26
CA PHE A 101 -17.85 6.13 3.54
C PHE A 101 -17.33 6.70 2.21
N MET A 102 -16.99 7.99 2.20
CA MET A 102 -16.49 8.65 0.99
C MET A 102 -15.10 8.13 0.63
N ALA A 103 -14.91 7.72 -0.63
CA ALA A 103 -13.60 7.30 -1.11
C ALA A 103 -12.60 8.47 -1.09
N ALA A 104 -11.35 8.21 -0.71
CA ALA A 104 -10.34 9.26 -0.54
C ALA A 104 -10.01 10.03 -1.84
N PHE A 105 -10.21 9.41 -3.00
CA PHE A 105 -9.99 10.03 -4.31
C PHE A 105 -11.20 10.82 -4.83
N SER A 106 -12.33 10.81 -4.11
CA SER A 106 -13.51 11.57 -4.52
C SER A 106 -13.18 13.06 -4.49
N SER A 107 -13.39 13.74 -5.63
CA SER A 107 -13.39 15.20 -5.65
C SER A 107 -14.42 15.72 -4.66
N LYS A 108 -14.07 16.83 -4.01
CA LYS A 108 -14.91 17.52 -3.04
C LYS A 108 -15.17 18.92 -3.57
N GLY A 109 -16.34 19.45 -3.24
CA GLY A 109 -16.65 20.84 -3.49
C GLY A 109 -15.69 21.82 -2.78
N PRO A 110 -15.91 23.13 -2.94
CA PRO A 110 -17.07 23.71 -3.62
C PRO A 110 -16.97 23.64 -5.15
N ASN A 111 -18.09 23.95 -5.81
CA ASN A 111 -18.13 24.16 -7.25
C ASN A 111 -17.34 25.43 -7.62
N LEU A 112 -16.14 25.28 -8.22
CA LEU A 112 -15.26 26.41 -8.56
C LEU A 112 -15.93 27.47 -9.47
N PRO A 113 -16.66 27.11 -10.55
CA PRO A 113 -17.37 28.08 -11.38
C PRO A 113 -18.49 28.86 -10.67
N ASN A 114 -19.21 28.23 -9.75
CA ASN A 114 -20.31 28.88 -9.03
C ASN A 114 -20.48 28.26 -7.64
N PRO A 115 -19.88 28.86 -6.59
CA PRO A 115 -19.93 28.35 -5.23
C PRO A 115 -21.35 28.27 -4.63
N ASN A 116 -22.33 28.97 -5.21
CA ASN A 116 -23.73 28.92 -4.76
C ASN A 116 -24.47 27.65 -5.20
N ILE A 117 -23.87 26.85 -6.11
CA ILE A 117 -24.40 25.55 -6.53
C ILE A 117 -23.56 24.46 -5.87
N LEU A 118 -24.18 23.68 -4.97
CA LEU A 118 -23.53 22.55 -4.33
C LEU A 118 -23.09 21.48 -5.35
N LYS A 119 -21.85 21.02 -5.21
CA LYS A 119 -21.25 19.92 -5.98
C LYS A 119 -20.35 19.08 -5.07
#